data_AF-A0A090PZJ4-F1
#
_entry.id   AF-A0A090PZJ4-F1
#
_cell.length_a   1.000
_cell.length_b   1.000
_cell.length_c   1.000
_cell.angle_alpha   90.00
_cell.angle_beta   90.00
_cell.angle_gamma   90.00
#
_symmetry.space_group_name_H-M   'P 1'
#
loop_
_entity.id
_entity.type
_entity.pdbx_description
1 polymer ?
#
loop_
_entity_poly.entity_id
_entity_poly.type
_entity_poly.pdbx_seq_one_letter_code
_entity_poly.pdbx_strand_id
1 'polypeptide(L)'
;MEGEKNGIPVEVAMIYNDSYAENLHSYVNNINTHEGGTHLSGFRRGLTGTLKKYADNSGMLDKLKFDITGDDFREGLTAIVSVKVAEPQFEGQTKTKLGNREVTSAVSQAVSQMLEDYLEEHPNDAKVIVQKVILAAQARHAARKAREMVQRKTVMSGGGLPGKLSDCSETDPTLCEVFLVEGDSAGGTAKQGRDRNFQAILPLRGKILNVEKAMSHKVFENEEIRNIFTALGVTIGTEEDSKALNLEKLRYHKIVIMCDADVDGSHISTLILTFFFRYMKELIENGYVYIATPPLYLVKKGAKKRYAWNDKERDEIAESFGGGANIQRYKGLGEMNADQLWDTTMNPEFRTLRRITIDSMPEADRIFSMLMGDEVPPRREFIEKNAVYANIDA
;
A
#
# COMPACT_ATOMS: atom_id res chain seq x y z
N MET A 1 13.97 -1.65 32.85
CA MET A 1 13.83 -2.86 33.68
C MET A 1 15.13 -3.64 33.58
N GLU A 2 15.65 -4.13 34.69
CA GLU A 2 16.90 -4.91 34.73
C GLU A 2 16.64 -6.23 35.47
N GLY A 3 17.26 -7.31 35.00
CA GLY A 3 17.13 -8.61 35.64
C GLY A 3 18.30 -9.52 35.29
N GLU A 4 18.58 -10.48 36.17
CA GLU A 4 19.59 -11.50 35.93
C GLU A 4 18.95 -12.88 36.09
N LYS A 5 19.13 -13.73 35.08
CA LYS A 5 18.72 -15.14 35.12
C LYS A 5 19.83 -15.99 34.54
N ASN A 6 20.14 -17.11 35.22
CA ASN A 6 21.17 -18.05 34.80
C ASN A 6 22.55 -17.40 34.53
N GLY A 7 22.92 -16.37 35.31
CA GLY A 7 24.18 -15.64 35.15
C GLY A 7 24.23 -14.73 33.92
N ILE A 8 23.08 -14.43 33.29
CA ILE A 8 22.96 -13.54 32.13
C ILE A 8 22.20 -12.29 32.56
N PRO A 9 22.88 -11.14 32.68
CA PRO A 9 22.23 -9.85 32.88
C PRO A 9 21.46 -9.41 31.62
N VAL A 10 20.24 -8.95 31.83
CA VAL A 10 19.29 -8.51 30.81
C VAL A 10 18.74 -7.14 31.21
N GLU A 11 18.88 -6.16 30.32
CA GLU A 11 18.37 -4.81 30.46
C GLU A 11 17.39 -4.54 29.31
N VAL A 12 16.17 -4.12 29.65
CA VAL A 12 15.12 -3.83 28.67
C VAL A 12 14.47 -2.49 28.97
N ALA A 13 14.36 -1.67 27.94
CA ALA A 13 13.50 -0.48 27.91
C ALA A 13 12.48 -0.66 26.79
N MET A 14 11.20 -0.45 27.08
CA MET A 14 10.14 -0.60 26.08
C MET A 14 9.00 0.39 26.32
N ILE A 15 8.35 0.78 25.22
CA ILE A 15 7.18 1.65 25.22
C ILE A 15 6.24 1.24 24.08
N TYR A 16 4.94 1.26 24.35
CA TYR A 16 3.94 1.19 23.29
C TYR A 16 3.60 2.61 22.82
N ASN A 17 3.49 2.77 21.51
CA ASN A 17 3.01 3.98 20.87
C ASN A 17 1.70 3.68 20.12
N ASP A 18 1.17 4.65 19.40
CA ASP A 18 -0.05 4.56 18.59
C ASP A 18 0.19 3.99 17.19
N SER A 19 1.45 3.85 16.76
CA SER A 19 1.80 3.29 15.45
C SER A 19 1.51 1.78 15.35
N TYR A 20 1.64 1.27 14.12
CA TYR A 20 1.47 -0.14 13.76
C TYR A 20 2.81 -0.89 13.61
N ALA A 21 3.93 -0.18 13.60
CA ALA A 21 5.24 -0.79 13.35
C ALA A 21 5.87 -1.30 14.66
N GLU A 22 6.57 -2.44 14.57
CA GLU A 22 7.47 -2.91 15.61
C GLU A 22 8.86 -2.30 15.39
N ASN A 23 9.40 -1.60 16.38
CA ASN A 23 10.74 -1.02 16.37
C ASN A 23 11.60 -1.67 17.45
N LEU A 24 12.41 -2.66 17.08
CA LEU A 24 13.29 -3.39 18.00
C LEU A 24 14.76 -3.08 17.74
N HIS A 25 15.46 -2.67 18.79
CA HIS A 25 16.90 -2.55 18.80
C HIS A 25 17.48 -3.56 19.79
N SER A 26 18.45 -4.36 19.35
CA SER A 26 19.00 -5.43 20.18
C SER A 26 20.52 -5.39 20.23
N TYR A 27 21.07 -5.65 21.42
CA TYR A 27 22.48 -5.55 21.72
C TYR A 27 22.96 -6.72 22.57
N VAL A 28 24.14 -7.24 22.24
CA VAL A 28 24.85 -8.25 23.04
C VAL A 28 26.24 -7.71 23.33
N ASN A 29 26.60 -7.52 24.61
CA ASN A 29 27.89 -6.94 25.01
C ASN A 29 28.23 -5.63 24.25
N ASN A 30 27.25 -4.72 24.12
CA ASN A 30 27.34 -3.46 23.37
C ASN A 30 27.48 -3.59 21.83
N ILE A 31 27.38 -4.80 21.28
CA ILE A 31 27.38 -5.02 19.82
C ILE A 31 25.94 -5.09 19.34
N ASN A 32 25.60 -4.28 18.32
CA ASN A 32 24.27 -4.27 17.72
C ASN A 32 24.04 -5.55 16.89
N THR A 33 23.04 -6.33 17.29
CA THR A 33 22.60 -7.55 16.60
C THR A 33 21.37 -7.27 15.73
N HIS A 34 21.56 -6.56 14.62
CA HIS A 34 20.47 -6.14 13.74
C HIS A 34 19.78 -7.31 13.02
N GLU A 35 20.45 -8.45 12.85
CA GLU A 35 19.85 -9.70 12.34
C GLU A 35 19.13 -10.50 13.46
N GLY A 36 19.12 -9.98 14.68
CA GLY A 36 18.42 -10.55 15.83
C GLY A 36 19.21 -11.67 16.52
N GLY A 37 18.54 -12.75 16.92
CA GLY A 37 19.17 -13.88 17.58
C GLY A 37 18.32 -14.51 18.68
N THR A 38 18.98 -15.33 19.50
CA THR A 38 18.35 -16.09 20.58
C THR A 38 17.81 -15.19 21.71
N HIS A 39 18.50 -14.10 22.05
CA HIS A 39 18.03 -13.09 23.01
C HIS A 39 16.74 -12.41 22.54
N LEU A 40 16.68 -11.98 21.28
CA LEU A 40 15.47 -11.37 20.71
C LEU A 40 14.29 -12.36 20.69
N SER A 41 14.56 -13.61 20.35
CA SER A 41 13.57 -14.69 20.39
C SER A 41 13.06 -14.93 21.82
N GLY A 42 13.95 -14.86 22.81
CA GLY A 42 13.62 -14.94 24.23
C GLY A 42 12.75 -13.77 24.68
N PHE A 43 13.11 -12.53 24.31
CA PHE A 43 12.32 -11.33 24.60
C PHE A 43 10.90 -11.45 24.04
N ARG A 44 10.77 -11.80 22.74
CA ARG A 44 9.46 -11.98 22.09
C ARG A 44 8.61 -13.04 22.79
N ARG A 45 9.22 -14.16 23.20
CA ARG A 45 8.51 -15.22 23.94
C ARG A 45 8.04 -14.75 25.31
N GLY A 46 8.91 -14.09 26.09
CA GLY A 46 8.58 -13.59 27.42
C GLY A 46 7.46 -12.55 27.37
N LEU A 47 7.58 -11.57 26.46
CA LEU A 47 6.60 -10.52 26.21
C LEU A 47 5.22 -11.10 25.86
N THR A 48 5.15 -11.93 24.80
CA THR A 48 3.89 -12.51 24.34
C THR A 48 3.27 -13.42 25.39
N GLY A 49 4.07 -14.25 26.07
CA GLY A 49 3.56 -15.17 27.09
C GLY A 49 2.96 -14.43 28.29
N THR A 50 3.66 -13.42 28.80
CA THR A 50 3.23 -12.66 29.97
C THR A 50 2.00 -11.80 29.68
N LEU A 51 1.98 -11.05 28.57
CA LEU A 51 0.82 -10.22 28.21
C LEU A 51 -0.41 -11.08 27.91
N LYS A 52 -0.23 -12.23 27.26
CA LYS A 52 -1.33 -13.17 27.01
C LYS A 52 -1.91 -13.70 28.31
N LYS A 53 -1.07 -14.17 29.24
CA LYS A 53 -1.49 -14.65 30.56
C LYS A 53 -2.25 -13.58 31.33
N TYR A 54 -1.78 -12.33 31.32
CA TYR A 54 -2.48 -11.21 31.95
C TYR A 54 -3.84 -10.92 31.29
N ALA A 55 -3.89 -10.92 29.96
CA ALA A 55 -5.12 -10.68 29.20
C ALA A 55 -6.18 -11.79 29.41
N ASP A 56 -5.75 -13.06 29.46
CA ASP A 56 -6.60 -14.21 29.78
C ASP A 56 -7.15 -14.10 31.22
N ASN A 57 -6.27 -13.86 32.21
CA ASN A 57 -6.67 -13.76 33.62
C ASN A 57 -7.59 -12.57 33.92
N SER A 58 -7.50 -11.50 33.14
CA SER A 58 -8.34 -10.31 33.30
C SER A 58 -9.74 -10.45 32.65
N GLY A 59 -10.02 -11.53 31.91
CA GLY A 59 -11.28 -11.74 31.20
C GLY A 59 -11.50 -10.77 30.03
N MET A 60 -10.50 -9.96 29.67
CA MET A 60 -10.61 -9.00 28.58
C MET A 60 -10.73 -9.68 27.20
N LEU A 61 -10.32 -10.95 27.12
CA LEU A 61 -10.34 -11.74 25.89
C LEU A 61 -11.64 -12.52 25.66
N ASP A 62 -12.52 -12.66 26.66
CA ASP A 62 -13.71 -13.52 26.62
C ASP A 62 -14.70 -13.17 25.49
N LYS A 63 -14.71 -11.91 25.07
CA LYS A 63 -15.60 -11.42 24.00
C LYS A 63 -15.03 -11.63 22.59
N LEU A 64 -13.75 -12.01 22.47
CA LEU A 64 -13.12 -12.24 21.18
C LEU A 64 -13.43 -13.65 20.68
N LYS A 65 -13.87 -13.73 19.42
CA LYS A 65 -14.23 -15.00 18.75
C LYS A 65 -13.08 -15.57 17.92
N PHE A 66 -11.87 -15.10 18.12
CA PHE A 66 -10.70 -15.46 17.32
C PHE A 66 -9.42 -15.34 18.15
N ASP A 67 -8.41 -16.09 17.73
CA ASP A 67 -7.14 -16.15 18.44
C ASP A 67 -6.28 -14.91 18.22
N ILE A 68 -5.60 -14.48 19.28
CA ILE A 68 -4.54 -13.47 19.26
C ILE A 68 -3.21 -14.17 19.02
N THR A 69 -2.42 -13.62 18.11
CA THR A 69 -1.10 -14.11 17.71
C THR A 69 0.01 -13.26 18.34
N GLY A 70 1.24 -13.78 18.35
CA GLY A 70 2.38 -13.03 18.92
C GLY A 70 2.66 -11.69 18.24
N ASP A 71 2.35 -11.55 16.95
CA ASP A 71 2.50 -10.29 16.21
C ASP A 71 1.59 -9.18 16.77
N ASP A 72 0.37 -9.54 17.19
CA ASP A 72 -0.59 -8.57 17.74
C ASP A 72 -0.07 -7.95 19.05
N PHE A 73 0.73 -8.70 19.82
CA PHE A 73 1.39 -8.21 21.04
C PHE A 73 2.61 -7.33 20.76
N ARG A 74 3.05 -7.19 19.51
CA ARG A 74 4.26 -6.43 19.14
C ARG A 74 3.93 -5.21 18.30
N GLU A 75 2.68 -5.09 17.85
CA GLU A 75 2.20 -3.95 17.07
C GLU A 75 2.34 -2.63 17.88
N GLY A 76 3.08 -1.68 17.33
CA GLY A 76 3.34 -0.38 17.97
C GLY A 76 4.30 -0.45 19.17
N LEU A 77 5.07 -1.53 19.30
CA LEU A 77 6.09 -1.66 20.32
C LEU A 77 7.41 -1.06 19.85
N THR A 78 7.97 -0.14 20.64
CA THR A 78 9.38 0.26 20.53
C THR A 78 10.14 -0.30 21.73
N ALA A 79 11.18 -1.10 21.49
CA ALA A 79 11.96 -1.68 22.58
C ALA A 79 13.46 -1.77 22.27
N ILE A 80 14.26 -1.59 23.32
CA ILE A 80 15.71 -1.76 23.34
C ILE A 80 16.00 -2.91 24.29
N VAL A 81 16.69 -3.94 23.77
CA VAL A 81 17.06 -5.14 24.52
C VAL A 81 18.59 -5.24 24.55
N SER A 82 19.18 -5.17 25.73
CA SER A 82 20.62 -5.32 25.94
C SER A 82 20.89 -6.52 26.84
N VAL A 83 21.77 -7.42 26.40
CA VAL A 83 22.16 -8.60 27.18
C VAL A 83 23.67 -8.69 27.32
N LYS A 84 24.13 -9.17 28.48
CA LYS A 84 25.55 -9.43 28.74
C LYS A 84 25.78 -10.94 28.79
N VAL A 85 26.60 -11.46 27.88
CA VAL A 85 26.86 -12.91 27.72
C VAL A 85 28.35 -13.15 27.86
N ALA A 86 28.77 -14.06 28.74
CA ALA A 86 30.18 -14.34 29.00
C ALA A 86 30.90 -14.89 27.77
N GLU A 87 30.31 -15.88 27.10
CA GLU A 87 30.86 -16.52 25.89
C GLU A 87 29.86 -16.44 24.73
N PRO A 88 29.76 -15.27 24.05
CA PRO A 88 28.79 -15.09 22.98
C PRO A 88 29.23 -15.83 21.71
N GLN A 89 28.34 -16.67 21.19
CA GLN A 89 28.46 -17.37 19.92
C GLN A 89 27.57 -16.67 18.89
N PHE A 90 28.17 -16.20 17.80
CA PHE A 90 27.43 -15.54 16.71
C PHE A 90 27.31 -16.45 15.50
N GLU A 91 26.19 -16.37 14.80
CA GLU A 91 26.02 -17.00 13.49
C GLU A 91 26.68 -16.14 12.42
N GLY A 92 27.51 -16.75 11.56
CA GLY A 92 28.17 -16.06 10.45
C GLY A 92 29.45 -15.30 10.82
N GLN A 93 30.04 -14.64 9.81
CA GLN A 93 31.32 -13.92 9.94
C GLN A 93 31.15 -12.52 10.54
N THR A 94 30.01 -11.88 10.25
CA THR A 94 29.60 -10.62 10.84
C THR A 94 28.92 -10.95 12.17
N LYS A 95 29.36 -10.36 13.30
CA LYS A 95 28.82 -10.64 14.65
C LYS A 95 27.41 -10.03 14.84
N THR A 96 26.47 -10.43 14.00
CA THR A 96 25.19 -9.74 13.76
C THR A 96 24.00 -10.49 14.30
N LYS A 97 24.14 -11.80 14.56
CA LYS A 97 23.09 -12.66 15.09
C LYS A 97 23.59 -13.58 16.19
N LEU A 98 22.94 -13.55 17.36
CA LEU A 98 23.32 -14.39 18.51
C LEU A 98 22.77 -15.82 18.39
N GLY A 99 23.61 -16.83 18.65
CA GLY A 99 23.29 -18.26 18.54
C GLY A 99 23.23 -19.04 19.86
N ASN A 100 23.62 -18.46 21.00
CA ASN A 100 23.58 -19.13 22.31
C ASN A 100 22.15 -19.54 22.71
N ARG A 101 21.87 -20.85 22.77
CA ARG A 101 20.50 -21.37 22.99
C ARG A 101 19.99 -21.07 24.39
N GLU A 102 20.88 -21.15 25.39
CA GLU A 102 20.65 -20.88 26.80
C GLU A 102 20.19 -19.44 27.08
N VAL A 103 20.56 -18.48 26.21
CA VAL A 103 20.15 -17.08 26.34
C VAL A 103 18.64 -16.92 26.12
N THR A 104 18.03 -17.76 25.28
CA THR A 104 16.58 -17.68 24.99
C THR A 104 15.75 -17.85 26.26
N SER A 105 16.06 -18.87 27.08
CA SER A 105 15.30 -19.16 28.31
C SER A 105 15.59 -18.13 29.39
N ALA A 106 16.84 -17.70 29.55
CA ALA A 106 17.24 -16.68 30.52
C ALA A 106 16.53 -15.34 30.25
N VAL A 107 16.58 -14.85 29.00
CA VAL A 107 15.92 -13.60 28.61
C VAL A 107 14.41 -13.71 28.74
N SER A 108 13.81 -14.82 28.28
CA SER A 108 12.36 -15.02 28.41
C SER A 108 11.89 -14.97 29.86
N GLN A 109 12.61 -15.63 30.78
CA GLN A 109 12.24 -15.64 32.20
C GLN A 109 12.45 -14.27 32.86
N ALA A 110 13.56 -13.59 32.55
CA ALA A 110 13.83 -12.26 33.08
C ALA A 110 12.75 -11.28 32.62
N VAL A 111 12.45 -11.25 31.32
CA VAL A 111 11.41 -10.37 30.73
C VAL A 111 10.03 -10.69 31.30
N SER A 112 9.70 -11.98 31.44
CA SER A 112 8.41 -12.35 32.03
C SER A 112 8.25 -11.88 33.45
N GLN A 113 9.28 -12.02 34.30
CA GLN A 113 9.22 -11.52 35.68
C GLN A 113 9.08 -10.01 35.72
N MET A 114 9.97 -9.29 35.03
CA MET A 114 9.98 -7.82 35.00
C MET A 114 8.64 -7.26 34.51
N LEU A 115 8.02 -7.90 33.51
CA LEU A 115 6.76 -7.47 32.96
C LEU A 115 5.57 -7.86 33.83
N GLU A 116 5.58 -9.04 34.49
CA GLU A 116 4.56 -9.41 35.47
C GLU A 116 4.53 -8.39 36.62
N ASP A 117 5.70 -8.07 37.20
CA ASP A 117 5.83 -7.09 38.27
C ASP A 117 5.27 -5.72 37.85
N TYR A 118 5.66 -5.25 36.66
CA TYR A 118 5.20 -3.95 36.14
C TYR A 118 3.68 -3.91 35.90
N LEU A 119 3.09 -4.95 35.31
CA LEU A 119 1.66 -5.01 35.01
C LEU A 119 0.81 -5.08 36.29
N GLU A 120 1.31 -5.74 37.34
CA GLU A 120 0.65 -5.77 38.65
C GLU A 120 0.71 -4.41 39.36
N GLU A 121 1.85 -3.71 39.29
CA GLU A 121 2.00 -2.37 39.86
C GLU A 121 1.22 -1.28 39.09
N HIS A 122 1.04 -1.46 37.77
CA HIS A 122 0.44 -0.47 36.87
C HIS A 122 -0.79 -1.02 36.11
N PRO A 123 -1.91 -1.31 36.80
CA PRO A 123 -3.07 -1.97 36.20
C PRO A 123 -3.77 -1.12 35.13
N ASN A 124 -3.66 0.21 35.19
CA ASN A 124 -4.21 1.10 34.16
C ASN A 124 -3.44 0.99 32.84
N ASP A 125 -2.11 1.03 32.90
CA ASP A 125 -1.24 0.89 31.74
C ASP A 125 -1.41 -0.50 31.12
N ALA A 126 -1.48 -1.53 31.96
CA ALA A 126 -1.75 -2.90 31.54
C ALA A 126 -3.06 -3.02 30.74
N LYS A 127 -4.15 -2.38 31.20
CA LYS A 127 -5.43 -2.36 30.47
C LYS A 127 -5.31 -1.66 29.11
N VAL A 128 -4.60 -0.54 29.03
CA VAL A 128 -4.40 0.21 27.78
C VAL A 128 -3.60 -0.63 26.78
N ILE A 129 -2.53 -1.30 27.23
CA ILE A 129 -1.72 -2.20 26.39
C ILE A 129 -2.58 -3.35 25.86
N VAL A 130 -3.32 -4.05 26.73
CA VAL A 130 -4.18 -5.17 26.30
C VAL A 130 -5.27 -4.70 25.32
N GLN A 131 -5.89 -3.53 25.55
CA GLN A 131 -6.86 -2.96 24.61
C GLN A 131 -6.25 -2.68 23.23
N LYS A 132 -5.02 -2.16 23.17
CA LYS A 132 -4.31 -1.96 21.90
C LYS A 132 -4.08 -3.30 21.19
N VAL A 133 -3.64 -4.33 21.90
CA VAL A 133 -3.46 -5.69 21.34
C VAL A 133 -4.78 -6.26 20.80
N ILE A 134 -5.88 -6.07 21.52
CA ILE A 134 -7.21 -6.50 21.07
C ILE A 134 -7.60 -5.78 19.76
N LEU A 135 -7.33 -4.49 19.66
CA LEU A 135 -7.62 -3.69 18.47
C LEU A 135 -6.74 -4.15 17.27
N ALA A 136 -5.46 -4.42 17.50
CA ALA A 136 -4.55 -5.00 16.50
C ALA A 136 -5.08 -6.36 15.99
N ALA A 137 -5.46 -7.26 16.91
CA ALA A 137 -6.00 -8.57 16.57
C ALA A 137 -7.33 -8.47 15.80
N GLN A 138 -8.23 -7.55 16.19
CA GLN A 138 -9.46 -7.25 15.45
C GLN A 138 -9.16 -6.76 14.04
N ALA A 139 -8.21 -5.83 13.89
CA ALA A 139 -7.81 -5.29 12.59
C ALA A 139 -7.21 -6.38 11.69
N ARG A 140 -6.33 -7.24 12.23
CA ARG A 140 -5.75 -8.39 11.51
C ARG A 140 -6.84 -9.38 11.07
N HIS A 141 -7.75 -9.75 11.98
CA HIS A 141 -8.81 -10.71 11.66
C HIS A 141 -9.79 -10.13 10.63
N ALA A 142 -10.14 -8.85 10.75
CA ALA A 142 -10.96 -8.15 9.77
C ALA A 142 -10.25 -8.10 8.40
N ALA A 143 -8.95 -7.79 8.37
CA ALA A 143 -8.16 -7.81 7.14
C ALA A 143 -8.07 -9.22 6.53
N ARG A 144 -7.89 -10.27 7.33
CA ARG A 144 -7.92 -11.67 6.86
C ARG A 144 -9.29 -12.01 6.26
N LYS A 145 -10.37 -11.73 6.97
CA LYS A 145 -11.74 -12.00 6.50
C LYS A 145 -12.05 -11.21 5.23
N ALA A 146 -11.59 -9.97 5.14
CA ALA A 146 -11.77 -9.15 3.95
C ALA A 146 -10.97 -9.67 2.76
N ARG A 147 -9.72 -10.12 2.97
CA ARG A 147 -8.93 -10.85 1.95
C ARG A 147 -9.62 -12.14 1.50
N GLU A 148 -10.09 -12.96 2.45
CA GLU A 148 -10.85 -14.18 2.15
C GLU A 148 -12.14 -13.88 1.38
N MET A 149 -12.84 -12.77 1.67
CA MET A 149 -14.03 -12.37 0.92
C MET A 149 -13.71 -11.95 -0.51
N VAL A 150 -12.55 -11.34 -0.75
CA VAL A 150 -12.05 -11.06 -2.10
C VAL A 150 -11.75 -12.37 -2.83
N GLN A 151 -11.07 -13.33 -2.18
CA GLN A 151 -10.73 -14.62 -2.78
C GLN A 151 -11.92 -15.56 -3.01
N ARG A 152 -12.86 -15.67 -2.05
CA ARG A 152 -13.99 -16.63 -2.12
C ARG A 152 -14.98 -16.31 -3.24
N LYS A 153 -15.17 -15.03 -3.57
CA LYS A 153 -15.97 -14.64 -4.74
C LYS A 153 -15.38 -15.17 -6.04
N THR A 154 -14.06 -15.36 -6.09
CA THR A 154 -13.33 -15.85 -7.26
C THR A 154 -13.37 -17.39 -7.41
N VAL A 155 -13.55 -18.14 -6.31
CA VAL A 155 -13.34 -19.61 -6.30
C VAL A 155 -14.62 -20.46 -6.31
N MET A 156 -15.70 -20.08 -5.61
CA MET A 156 -16.90 -20.96 -5.46
C MET A 156 -18.17 -20.46 -6.13
N SER A 157 -18.28 -19.16 -6.42
CA SER A 157 -19.20 -18.69 -7.45
C SER A 157 -18.40 -18.62 -8.75
N GLY A 158 -19.01 -18.89 -9.91
CA GLY A 158 -18.58 -18.27 -11.16
C GLY A 158 -18.74 -16.75 -11.01
N GLY A 159 -17.93 -16.15 -10.15
CA GLY A 159 -18.01 -14.79 -9.69
C GLY A 159 -17.78 -13.94 -10.91
N GLY A 160 -18.88 -13.46 -11.48
CA GLY A 160 -18.84 -12.58 -12.62
C GLY A 160 -17.85 -11.46 -12.34
N LEU A 161 -17.20 -11.02 -13.41
CA LEU A 161 -16.44 -9.79 -13.43
C LEU A 161 -17.26 -8.67 -12.76
N PRO A 162 -16.61 -7.67 -12.14
CA PRO A 162 -17.32 -6.55 -11.55
C PRO A 162 -18.39 -6.04 -12.52
N GLY A 163 -19.63 -5.81 -12.06
CA GLY A 163 -20.72 -5.44 -12.96
C GLY A 163 -20.47 -4.14 -13.75
N LYS A 164 -19.48 -3.34 -13.32
CA LYS A 164 -19.00 -2.14 -14.01
C LYS A 164 -17.91 -2.42 -15.05
N LEU A 165 -17.19 -3.54 -14.96
CA LEU A 165 -16.14 -3.91 -15.89
C LEU A 165 -16.76 -4.22 -17.25
N SER A 166 -16.34 -3.47 -18.26
CA SER A 166 -16.56 -3.86 -19.64
C SER A 166 -15.33 -4.64 -20.08
N ASP A 167 -15.45 -5.95 -20.24
CA ASP A 167 -14.30 -6.82 -20.54
C ASP A 167 -13.92 -6.82 -22.03
N CYS A 168 -12.74 -7.35 -22.35
CA CYS A 168 -12.30 -7.64 -23.72
C CYS A 168 -12.59 -9.10 -24.10
N SER A 169 -12.55 -9.43 -25.39
CA SER A 169 -12.78 -10.81 -25.87
C SER A 169 -11.51 -11.68 -25.91
N GLU A 170 -10.33 -11.06 -26.00
CA GLU A 170 -9.05 -11.74 -25.92
C GLU A 170 -8.79 -12.26 -24.50
N THR A 171 -8.12 -13.40 -24.43
CA THR A 171 -7.82 -14.13 -23.19
C THR A 171 -6.32 -14.15 -22.86
N ASP A 172 -5.44 -13.88 -23.84
CA ASP A 172 -4.00 -13.76 -23.60
C ASP A 172 -3.68 -12.48 -22.81
N PRO A 173 -3.21 -12.58 -21.55
CA PRO A 173 -2.92 -11.42 -20.71
C PRO A 173 -1.84 -10.50 -21.31
N THR A 174 -0.96 -11.02 -22.16
CA THR A 174 0.13 -10.25 -22.78
C THR A 174 -0.37 -9.26 -23.82
N LEU A 175 -1.50 -9.56 -24.46
CA LEU A 175 -2.16 -8.72 -25.45
C LEU A 175 -3.22 -7.82 -24.80
N CYS A 176 -3.84 -8.30 -23.73
CA CYS A 176 -4.93 -7.62 -23.05
C CYS A 176 -4.45 -6.42 -22.22
N GLU A 177 -5.26 -5.36 -22.27
CA GLU A 177 -5.07 -4.16 -21.46
C GLU A 177 -6.36 -3.71 -20.79
N VAL A 178 -6.24 -3.08 -19.63
CA VAL A 178 -7.37 -2.52 -18.89
C VAL A 178 -7.16 -1.05 -18.61
N PHE A 179 -8.18 -0.23 -18.89
CA PHE A 179 -8.20 1.18 -18.55
C PHE A 179 -8.99 1.39 -17.26
N LEU A 180 -8.34 1.95 -16.25
CA LEU A 180 -8.95 2.45 -15.02
C LEU A 180 -9.37 3.90 -15.27
N VAL A 181 -10.67 4.12 -15.44
CA VAL A 181 -11.21 5.40 -15.93
C VAL A 181 -11.89 6.17 -14.82
N GLU A 182 -11.64 7.47 -14.75
CA GLU A 182 -12.32 8.38 -13.82
C GLU A 182 -13.79 8.57 -14.19
N GLY A 183 -14.69 8.00 -13.39
CA GLY A 183 -16.13 8.20 -13.50
C GLY A 183 -16.83 7.39 -14.60
N ASP A 184 -18.15 7.24 -14.46
CA ASP A 184 -18.98 6.49 -15.41
C ASP A 184 -19.13 7.22 -16.76
N SER A 185 -19.02 8.55 -16.77
CA SER A 185 -19.15 9.36 -17.98
C SER A 185 -18.00 9.07 -18.96
N ALA A 186 -16.76 9.29 -18.52
CA ALA A 186 -15.59 8.96 -19.32
C ALA A 186 -15.49 7.44 -19.57
N GLY A 187 -15.91 6.61 -18.61
CA GLY A 187 -16.02 5.16 -18.81
C GLY A 187 -16.97 4.77 -19.95
N GLY A 188 -18.09 5.48 -20.12
CA GLY A 188 -19.03 5.29 -21.21
C GLY A 188 -18.43 5.62 -22.58
N THR A 189 -17.77 6.77 -22.70
CA THR A 189 -17.05 7.18 -23.92
C THR A 189 -15.92 6.20 -24.25
N ALA A 190 -15.11 5.81 -23.26
CA ALA A 190 -14.03 4.84 -23.42
C ALA A 190 -14.55 3.47 -23.86
N LYS A 191 -15.67 3.01 -23.30
CA LYS A 191 -16.32 1.75 -23.71
C LYS A 191 -16.75 1.78 -25.19
N GLN A 192 -17.18 2.93 -25.70
CA GLN A 192 -17.59 3.08 -27.09
C GLN A 192 -16.40 3.20 -28.05
N GLY A 193 -15.33 3.88 -27.64
CA GLY A 193 -14.15 4.13 -28.49
C GLY A 193 -13.11 3.02 -28.49
N ARG A 194 -13.14 2.09 -27.54
CA ARG A 194 -12.13 1.03 -27.41
C ARG A 194 -12.17 0.01 -28.55
N ASP A 195 -11.04 -0.67 -28.73
CA ASP A 195 -11.04 -1.97 -29.38
C ASP A 195 -11.46 -3.06 -28.38
N ARG A 196 -12.68 -3.55 -28.51
CA ARG A 196 -13.25 -4.59 -27.64
C ARG A 196 -12.49 -5.92 -27.70
N ASN A 197 -11.62 -6.11 -28.70
CA ASN A 197 -10.86 -7.34 -28.83
C ASN A 197 -9.87 -7.48 -27.67
N PHE A 198 -9.09 -6.44 -27.35
CA PHE A 198 -8.02 -6.51 -26.34
C PHE A 198 -8.09 -5.46 -25.23
N GLN A 199 -9.02 -4.49 -25.31
CA GLN A 199 -9.13 -3.40 -24.31
C GLN A 199 -10.35 -3.58 -23.39
N ALA A 200 -10.09 -3.70 -22.09
CA ALA A 200 -11.10 -3.67 -21.03
C ALA A 200 -11.21 -2.28 -20.40
N ILE A 201 -12.40 -1.91 -19.91
CA ILE A 201 -12.67 -0.61 -19.26
C ILE A 201 -13.28 -0.85 -17.90
N LEU A 202 -12.63 -0.33 -16.85
CA LEU A 202 -13.12 -0.31 -15.49
C LEU A 202 -13.33 1.15 -15.03
N PRO A 203 -14.58 1.65 -15.02
CA PRO A 203 -14.87 2.96 -14.47
C PRO A 203 -14.83 2.93 -12.94
N LEU A 204 -14.19 3.94 -12.36
CA LEU A 204 -14.02 4.13 -10.91
C LEU A 204 -14.89 5.30 -10.46
N ARG A 205 -15.65 5.13 -9.38
CA ARG A 205 -16.53 6.19 -8.87
C ARG A 205 -15.90 6.96 -7.72
N GLY A 206 -15.87 8.29 -7.86
CA GLY A 206 -15.37 9.20 -6.84
C GLY A 206 -13.87 9.03 -6.61
N LYS A 207 -13.39 9.60 -5.50
CA LYS A 207 -11.98 9.48 -5.09
C LYS A 207 -11.76 8.11 -4.45
N ILE A 208 -10.73 7.40 -4.88
CA ILE A 208 -10.33 6.13 -4.24
C ILE A 208 -9.96 6.39 -2.78
N LEU A 209 -10.24 5.41 -1.92
CA LEU A 209 -9.82 5.46 -0.53
C LEU A 209 -8.28 5.62 -0.45
N ASN A 210 -7.80 6.62 0.30
CA ASN A 210 -6.38 6.73 0.58
C ASN A 210 -5.94 5.56 1.48
N VAL A 211 -5.24 4.60 0.88
CA VAL A 211 -4.84 3.37 1.55
C VAL A 211 -3.66 3.57 2.51
N GLU A 212 -2.92 4.67 2.40
CA GLU A 212 -1.83 5.00 3.34
C GLU A 212 -2.36 5.28 4.75
N LYS A 213 -3.52 5.96 4.83
CA LYS A 213 -4.18 6.31 6.10
C LYS A 213 -5.17 5.25 6.57
N ALA A 214 -5.65 4.42 5.65
CA ALA A 214 -6.73 3.50 5.94
C ALA A 214 -6.20 2.23 6.59
N MET A 215 -6.87 1.78 7.65
CA MET A 215 -6.63 0.45 8.20
C MET A 215 -6.86 -0.63 7.14
N SER A 216 -6.01 -1.66 7.12
CA SER A 216 -6.03 -2.72 6.10
C SER A 216 -7.41 -3.36 5.86
N HIS A 217 -8.24 -3.55 6.89
CA HIS A 217 -9.59 -4.10 6.70
C HIS A 217 -10.50 -3.17 5.88
N LYS A 218 -10.43 -1.84 6.10
CA LYS A 218 -11.23 -0.86 5.36
C LYS A 218 -10.82 -0.82 3.88
N VAL A 219 -9.54 -1.04 3.60
CA VAL A 219 -9.00 -1.14 2.24
C VAL A 219 -9.67 -2.30 1.49
N PHE A 220 -9.71 -3.49 2.09
CA PHE A 220 -10.32 -4.67 1.47
C PHE A 220 -11.85 -4.68 1.49
N GLU A 221 -12.49 -3.89 2.36
CA GLU A 221 -13.94 -3.69 2.35
C GLU A 221 -14.40 -2.70 1.27
N ASN A 222 -13.52 -1.80 0.82
CA ASN A 222 -13.83 -0.79 -0.18
C ASN A 222 -14.21 -1.42 -1.53
N GLU A 223 -15.35 -1.01 -2.08
CA GLU A 223 -15.90 -1.59 -3.30
C GLU A 223 -14.99 -1.39 -4.52
N GLU A 224 -14.44 -0.19 -4.71
CA GLU A 224 -13.60 0.13 -5.87
C GLU A 224 -12.29 -0.67 -5.85
N ILE A 225 -11.67 -0.81 -4.67
CA ILE A 225 -10.47 -1.64 -4.49
C ILE A 225 -10.78 -3.11 -4.78
N ARG A 226 -11.89 -3.64 -4.25
CA ARG A 226 -12.33 -5.01 -4.53
C ARG A 226 -12.60 -5.23 -6.01
N ASN A 227 -13.20 -4.26 -6.69
CA ASN A 227 -13.44 -4.30 -8.12
C ASN A 227 -12.13 -4.38 -8.90
N ILE A 228 -11.09 -3.62 -8.50
CA ILE A 228 -9.76 -3.70 -9.13
C ILE A 228 -9.15 -5.10 -8.93
N PHE A 229 -9.12 -5.64 -7.72
CA PHE A 229 -8.63 -7.02 -7.46
C PHE A 229 -9.35 -8.05 -8.35
N THR A 230 -10.68 -7.97 -8.40
CA THR A 230 -11.51 -8.92 -9.15
C THR A 230 -11.31 -8.76 -10.66
N ALA A 231 -11.23 -7.52 -11.16
CA ALA A 231 -11.02 -7.25 -12.58
C ALA A 231 -9.66 -7.77 -13.05
N LEU A 232 -8.59 -7.49 -12.30
CA LEU A 232 -7.23 -7.92 -12.63
C LEU A 232 -7.04 -9.43 -12.47
N GLY A 233 -7.88 -10.11 -11.68
CA GLY A 233 -7.76 -11.54 -11.40
C GLY A 233 -6.67 -11.88 -10.38
N VAL A 234 -6.15 -10.88 -9.66
CA VAL A 234 -5.09 -11.06 -8.66
C VAL A 234 -5.65 -11.34 -7.27
N THR A 235 -4.89 -12.07 -6.46
CA THR A 235 -5.24 -12.37 -5.06
C THR A 235 -4.05 -12.12 -4.15
N ILE A 236 -4.29 -11.96 -2.85
CA ILE A 236 -3.21 -11.82 -1.86
C ILE A 236 -2.97 -13.16 -1.19
N GLY A 237 -1.72 -13.59 -1.11
CA GLY A 237 -1.28 -14.85 -0.52
C GLY A 237 -0.81 -15.82 -1.60
N THR A 238 0.43 -16.27 -1.47
CA THR A 238 0.99 -17.45 -2.16
C THR A 238 1.13 -18.61 -1.17
N GLU A 239 1.50 -19.80 -1.65
CA GLU A 239 1.79 -20.94 -0.77
C GLU A 239 2.94 -20.64 0.21
N GLU A 240 3.87 -19.76 -0.19
CA GLU A 240 5.07 -19.40 0.57
C GLU A 240 4.88 -18.14 1.45
N ASP A 241 4.08 -17.16 0.99
CA ASP A 241 3.84 -15.91 1.72
C ASP A 241 2.38 -15.48 1.69
N SER A 242 1.74 -15.53 2.86
CA SER A 242 0.36 -15.09 3.07
C SER A 242 0.07 -13.61 2.77
N LYS A 243 1.09 -12.78 2.55
CA LYS A 243 0.98 -11.34 2.26
C LYS A 243 1.39 -10.95 0.84
N ALA A 244 2.09 -11.82 0.09
CA ALA A 244 2.54 -11.54 -1.27
C ALA A 244 1.38 -11.44 -2.27
N LEU A 245 1.53 -10.67 -3.35
CA LEU A 245 0.55 -10.64 -4.43
C LEU A 245 0.70 -11.88 -5.33
N ASN A 246 -0.35 -12.66 -5.48
CA ASN A 246 -0.42 -13.76 -6.44
C ASN A 246 -0.88 -13.24 -7.81
N LEU A 247 -0.01 -13.41 -8.81
CA LEU A 247 -0.18 -12.99 -10.20
C LEU A 247 -0.54 -14.12 -11.17
N GLU A 248 -0.68 -15.37 -10.71
CA GLU A 248 -0.92 -16.55 -11.57
C GLU A 248 -2.15 -16.40 -12.47
N LYS A 249 -3.17 -15.69 -11.99
CA LYS A 249 -4.43 -15.45 -12.71
C LYS A 249 -4.55 -14.01 -13.23
N LEU A 250 -3.43 -13.29 -13.33
CA LEU A 250 -3.42 -11.93 -13.86
C LEU A 250 -3.97 -11.91 -15.29
N ARG A 251 -4.94 -11.03 -15.54
CA ARG A 251 -5.71 -10.98 -16.79
C ARG A 251 -5.19 -9.94 -17.80
N TYR A 252 -4.42 -8.96 -17.34
CA TYR A 252 -3.94 -7.84 -18.16
C TYR A 252 -2.49 -7.50 -17.81
N HIS A 253 -1.58 -7.55 -18.78
CA HIS A 253 -0.19 -7.12 -18.62
C HIS A 253 -0.01 -5.61 -18.86
N LYS A 254 -1.08 -4.90 -19.21
CA LYS A 254 -1.08 -3.46 -19.34
C LYS A 254 -2.28 -2.85 -18.63
N ILE A 255 -1.99 -2.15 -17.54
CA ILE A 255 -2.96 -1.48 -16.68
C ILE A 255 -2.74 0.01 -16.87
N VAL A 256 -3.70 0.68 -17.49
CA VAL A 256 -3.60 2.08 -17.86
C VAL A 256 -4.53 2.92 -16.99
N ILE A 257 -3.96 3.84 -16.21
CA ILE A 257 -4.70 4.84 -15.45
C ILE A 257 -5.06 5.98 -16.40
N MET A 258 -6.36 6.23 -16.58
CA MET A 258 -6.88 7.25 -17.48
C MET A 258 -7.80 8.19 -16.72
N CYS A 259 -7.21 9.27 -16.19
CA CYS A 259 -7.87 10.32 -15.44
C CYS A 259 -7.88 11.63 -16.22
N ASP A 260 -8.71 12.58 -15.77
CA ASP A 260 -8.81 13.89 -16.39
C ASP A 260 -7.52 14.70 -16.19
N ALA A 261 -7.23 15.61 -17.15
CA ALA A 261 -6.04 16.47 -17.12
C ALA A 261 -6.25 17.70 -16.22
N ASP A 262 -6.81 17.48 -15.03
CA ASP A 262 -7.10 18.50 -14.03
C ASP A 262 -6.53 18.14 -12.64
N VAL A 263 -6.87 18.95 -11.64
CA VAL A 263 -6.40 18.78 -10.26
C VAL A 263 -6.99 17.52 -9.60
N ASP A 264 -8.23 17.16 -9.93
CA ASP A 264 -8.91 16.00 -9.34
C ASP A 264 -8.41 14.70 -9.98
N GLY A 265 -8.20 14.67 -11.29
CA GLY A 265 -7.61 13.53 -12.00
C GLY A 265 -6.16 13.26 -11.57
N SER A 266 -5.39 14.32 -11.29
CA SER A 266 -4.04 14.20 -10.69
C SER A 266 -4.09 13.59 -9.29
N HIS A 267 -5.08 13.98 -8.48
CA HIS A 267 -5.28 13.42 -7.15
C HIS A 267 -5.71 11.95 -7.20
N ILE A 268 -6.65 11.59 -8.08
CA ILE A 268 -7.09 10.19 -8.28
C ILE A 268 -5.94 9.33 -8.79
N SER A 269 -5.15 9.82 -9.75
CA SER A 269 -3.95 9.13 -10.22
C SER A 269 -2.98 8.86 -9.07
N THR A 270 -2.77 9.84 -8.19
CA THR A 270 -1.90 9.69 -7.00
C THR A 270 -2.44 8.63 -6.03
N LEU A 271 -3.76 8.61 -5.78
CA LEU A 271 -4.40 7.60 -4.93
C LEU A 271 -4.27 6.19 -5.51
N ILE A 272 -4.48 6.04 -6.82
CA ILE A 272 -4.32 4.77 -7.54
C ILE A 272 -2.86 4.30 -7.47
N LEU A 273 -1.90 5.19 -7.74
CA LEU A 273 -0.47 4.85 -7.64
C LEU A 273 -0.06 4.44 -6.24
N THR A 274 -0.58 5.14 -5.21
CA THR A 274 -0.34 4.77 -3.81
C THR A 274 -0.87 3.36 -3.54
N PHE A 275 -2.06 3.04 -4.04
CA PHE A 275 -2.63 1.70 -3.92
C PHE A 275 -1.77 0.63 -4.62
N PHE A 276 -1.36 0.85 -5.87
CA PHE A 276 -0.46 -0.09 -6.56
C PHE A 276 0.87 -0.24 -5.83
N PHE A 277 1.48 0.85 -5.35
CA PHE A 277 2.75 0.79 -4.62
C PHE A 277 2.64 0.01 -3.30
N ARG A 278 1.53 0.16 -2.57
CA ARG A 278 1.33 -0.48 -1.26
C ARG A 278 0.84 -1.92 -1.31
N TYR A 279 0.01 -2.27 -2.29
CA TYR A 279 -0.70 -3.55 -2.32
C TYR A 279 -0.42 -4.40 -3.56
N MET A 280 0.15 -3.81 -4.62
CA MET A 280 0.39 -4.50 -5.89
C MET A 280 1.72 -4.08 -6.54
N LYS A 281 2.75 -3.94 -5.73
CA LYS A 281 4.05 -3.41 -6.12
C LYS A 281 4.67 -4.20 -7.27
N GLU A 282 4.47 -5.52 -7.26
CA GLU A 282 4.95 -6.45 -8.26
C GLU A 282 4.43 -6.11 -9.66
N LEU A 283 3.24 -5.52 -9.79
CA LEU A 283 2.73 -5.04 -11.08
C LEU A 283 3.53 -3.85 -11.62
N ILE A 284 4.02 -2.98 -10.74
CA ILE A 284 4.88 -1.85 -11.13
C ILE A 284 6.26 -2.37 -11.50
N GLU A 285 6.83 -3.29 -10.71
CA GLU A 285 8.15 -3.87 -10.96
C GLU A 285 8.20 -4.67 -12.26
N ASN A 286 7.12 -5.39 -12.60
CA ASN A 286 6.99 -6.07 -13.89
C ASN A 286 6.70 -5.11 -15.06
N GLY A 287 6.54 -3.80 -14.81
CA GLY A 287 6.31 -2.79 -15.84
C GLY A 287 4.91 -2.84 -16.46
N TYR A 288 3.91 -3.28 -15.70
CA TYR A 288 2.52 -3.41 -16.18
C TYR A 288 1.66 -2.16 -15.94
N VAL A 289 2.12 -1.19 -15.14
CA VAL A 289 1.34 0.01 -14.78
C VAL A 289 1.73 1.22 -15.62
N TYR A 290 0.74 1.91 -16.18
CA TYR A 290 0.90 3.04 -17.09
C TYR A 290 -0.08 4.16 -16.74
N ILE A 291 0.25 5.40 -17.12
CA ILE A 291 -0.66 6.54 -17.11
C ILE A 291 -0.89 7.02 -18.54
N ALA A 292 -2.15 7.16 -18.93
CA ALA A 292 -2.54 7.75 -20.21
C ALA A 292 -2.24 9.25 -20.25
N THR A 293 -1.88 9.76 -21.43
CA THR A 293 -1.65 11.20 -21.65
C THR A 293 -2.63 11.72 -22.70
N PRO A 294 -3.86 12.08 -22.33
CA PRO A 294 -4.79 12.71 -23.25
C PRO A 294 -4.29 14.11 -23.67
N PRO A 295 -4.68 14.60 -24.86
CA PRO A 295 -4.28 15.92 -25.33
C PRO A 295 -4.98 17.04 -24.55
N LEU A 296 -4.31 18.19 -24.42
CA LEU A 296 -4.87 19.37 -23.75
C LEU A 296 -5.70 20.24 -24.71
N TYR A 297 -5.36 20.22 -26.00
CA TYR A 297 -5.97 21.10 -27.00
C TYR A 297 -6.32 20.38 -28.29
N LEU A 298 -7.36 20.89 -28.96
CA LEU A 298 -7.70 20.60 -30.34
C LEU A 298 -7.72 21.91 -31.14
N VAL A 299 -6.78 22.04 -32.07
CA VAL A 299 -6.63 23.21 -32.94
C VAL A 299 -7.29 22.91 -34.29
N LYS A 300 -8.23 23.77 -34.69
CA LYS A 300 -9.04 23.62 -35.92
C LYS A 300 -8.96 24.86 -36.79
N LYS A 301 -8.78 24.69 -38.11
CA LYS A 301 -8.96 25.76 -39.10
C LYS A 301 -9.53 25.20 -40.41
N GLY A 302 -10.79 25.53 -40.70
CA GLY A 302 -11.52 24.92 -41.82
C GLY A 302 -11.60 23.40 -41.66
N ALA A 303 -11.09 22.66 -42.64
CA ALA A 303 -11.03 21.19 -42.60
C ALA A 303 -9.83 20.62 -41.84
N LYS A 304 -8.82 21.45 -41.50
CA LYS A 304 -7.62 20.99 -40.79
C LYS A 304 -7.91 20.89 -39.29
N LYS A 305 -7.58 19.75 -38.68
CA LYS A 305 -7.62 19.52 -37.23
C LYS A 305 -6.32 18.86 -36.76
N ARG A 306 -5.77 19.28 -35.62
CA ARG A 306 -4.63 18.65 -34.94
C ARG A 306 -4.77 18.79 -33.43
N TYR A 307 -4.30 17.77 -32.69
CA TYR A 307 -4.26 17.75 -31.23
C TYR A 307 -2.91 18.28 -30.74
N ALA A 308 -2.91 18.88 -29.54
CA ALA A 308 -1.69 19.34 -28.88
C ALA A 308 -1.69 18.93 -27.40
N TRP A 309 -0.52 18.55 -26.88
CA TRP A 309 -0.33 18.09 -25.51
C TRP A 309 0.26 19.16 -24.58
N ASN A 310 0.71 20.28 -25.14
CA ASN A 310 1.23 21.41 -24.37
C ASN A 310 0.96 22.74 -25.10
N ASP A 311 1.17 23.85 -24.39
CA ASP A 311 0.94 25.20 -24.93
C ASP A 311 1.82 25.51 -26.14
N LYS A 312 3.07 25.02 -26.14
CA LYS A 312 4.01 25.24 -27.23
C LYS A 312 3.54 24.58 -28.52
N GLU A 313 3.16 23.31 -28.46
CA GLU A 313 2.59 22.58 -29.60
C GLU A 313 1.31 23.24 -30.11
N ARG A 314 0.45 23.71 -29.21
CA ARG A 314 -0.77 24.43 -29.59
C ARG A 314 -0.44 25.66 -30.43
N ASP A 315 0.53 26.46 -29.99
CA ASP A 315 0.93 27.69 -30.66
C ASP A 315 1.60 27.39 -32.01
N GLU A 316 2.51 26.42 -32.05
CA GLU A 316 3.16 25.95 -33.29
C GLU A 316 2.12 25.45 -34.31
N ILE A 317 1.11 24.69 -33.87
CA ILE A 317 0.03 24.21 -34.74
C ILE A 317 -0.82 25.38 -35.24
N ALA A 318 -1.18 26.33 -34.37
CA ALA A 318 -1.98 27.49 -34.74
C ALA A 318 -1.25 28.38 -35.77
N GLU A 319 0.07 28.56 -35.61
CA GLU A 319 0.93 29.24 -36.58
C GLU A 319 1.03 28.48 -37.90
N SER A 320 1.20 27.16 -37.86
CA SER A 320 1.26 26.31 -39.07
C SER A 320 -0.04 26.35 -39.89
N PHE A 321 -1.16 26.69 -39.24
CA PHE A 321 -2.45 26.89 -39.90
C PHE A 321 -2.60 28.31 -40.46
N GLY A 322 -1.63 29.21 -40.23
CA GLY A 322 -1.62 30.59 -40.72
C GLY A 322 -2.41 31.56 -39.85
N GLY A 323 -2.43 31.36 -38.52
CA GLY A 323 -3.10 32.22 -37.55
C GLY A 323 -4.64 32.12 -37.53
N GLY A 324 -5.27 32.58 -36.45
CA GLY A 324 -6.74 32.60 -36.32
C GLY A 324 -7.41 31.22 -36.30
N ALA A 325 -6.69 30.18 -35.87
CA ALA A 325 -7.28 28.85 -35.66
C ALA A 325 -8.19 28.85 -34.42
N ASN A 326 -9.28 28.09 -34.49
CA ASN A 326 -10.14 27.84 -33.34
C ASN A 326 -9.45 26.81 -32.42
N ILE A 327 -9.17 27.20 -31.18
CA ILE A 327 -8.51 26.37 -30.19
C ILE A 327 -9.55 25.94 -29.16
N GLN A 328 -9.85 24.64 -29.13
CA GLN A 328 -10.64 24.03 -28.07
C GLN A 328 -9.70 23.45 -27.02
N ARG A 329 -9.89 23.82 -25.75
CA ARG A 329 -9.20 23.22 -24.62
C ARG A 329 -10.08 22.13 -24.02
N TYR A 330 -9.52 20.94 -23.82
CA TYR A 330 -10.19 19.87 -23.10
C TYR A 330 -9.99 20.06 -21.60
N LYS A 331 -11.08 19.99 -20.82
CA LYS A 331 -11.02 20.01 -19.35
C LYS A 331 -11.12 18.63 -18.74
N GLY A 332 -11.85 17.73 -19.40
CA GLY A 332 -11.99 16.34 -18.97
C GLY A 332 -12.22 15.41 -20.14
N LEU A 333 -12.00 14.12 -19.92
CA LEU A 333 -12.13 13.05 -20.91
C LEU A 333 -13.57 12.92 -21.43
N GLY A 334 -14.56 13.28 -20.62
CA GLY A 334 -15.98 13.29 -21.00
C GLY A 334 -16.35 14.33 -22.07
N GLU A 335 -15.50 15.32 -22.35
CA GLU A 335 -15.71 16.30 -23.43
C GLU A 335 -15.29 15.76 -24.80
N MET A 336 -14.54 14.66 -24.83
CA MET A 336 -14.13 13.97 -26.05
C MET A 336 -15.22 13.00 -26.48
N ASN A 337 -15.44 12.87 -27.79
CA ASN A 337 -16.24 11.78 -28.31
C ASN A 337 -15.39 10.49 -28.42
N ALA A 338 -16.04 9.36 -28.69
CA ALA A 338 -15.40 8.04 -28.77
C ALA A 338 -14.23 8.00 -29.77
N ASP A 339 -14.43 8.55 -30.98
CA ASP A 339 -13.41 8.57 -32.03
C ASP A 339 -12.20 9.43 -31.63
N GLN A 340 -12.44 10.59 -31.01
CA GLN A 340 -11.38 11.46 -30.52
C GLN A 340 -10.55 10.76 -29.45
N LEU A 341 -11.21 10.10 -28.50
CA LEU A 341 -10.52 9.41 -27.41
C LEU A 341 -9.70 8.21 -27.92
N TRP A 342 -10.22 7.50 -28.92
CA TRP A 342 -9.50 6.45 -29.62
C TRP A 342 -8.24 6.99 -30.30
N ASP A 343 -8.40 7.97 -31.19
CA ASP A 343 -7.33 8.51 -32.03
C ASP A 343 -6.17 9.10 -31.22
N THR A 344 -6.45 9.61 -30.01
CA THR A 344 -5.43 10.34 -29.24
C THR A 344 -4.83 9.54 -28.09
N THR A 345 -5.64 8.73 -27.40
CA THR A 345 -5.28 8.21 -26.07
C THR A 345 -5.35 6.70 -26.00
N MET A 346 -6.23 6.05 -26.76
CA MET A 346 -6.45 4.59 -26.64
C MET A 346 -5.83 3.78 -27.78
N ASN A 347 -5.67 4.33 -28.99
CA ASN A 347 -5.10 3.61 -30.12
C ASN A 347 -3.60 3.34 -29.91
N PRO A 348 -3.14 2.07 -29.86
CA PRO A 348 -1.73 1.72 -29.69
C PRO A 348 -0.76 2.33 -30.72
N GLU A 349 -1.24 2.66 -31.92
CA GLU A 349 -0.40 3.22 -32.99
C GLU A 349 -0.02 4.69 -32.76
N PHE A 350 -0.91 5.47 -32.12
CA PHE A 350 -0.75 6.92 -31.99
C PHE A 350 -0.66 7.42 -30.55
N ARG A 351 -1.09 6.62 -29.58
CA ARG A 351 -1.12 7.05 -28.18
C ARG A 351 0.28 7.13 -27.58
N THR A 352 0.41 7.98 -26.58
CA THR A 352 1.56 8.01 -25.67
C THR A 352 1.11 7.52 -24.30
N LEU A 353 1.87 6.60 -23.71
CA LEU A 353 1.66 6.12 -22.34
C LEU A 353 2.92 6.36 -21.53
N ARG A 354 2.75 6.83 -20.29
CA ARG A 354 3.86 6.95 -19.32
C ARG A 354 3.92 5.66 -18.51
N ARG A 355 4.95 4.85 -18.72
CA ARG A 355 5.20 3.65 -17.91
C ARG A 355 5.72 4.06 -16.53
N ILE A 356 5.14 3.49 -15.49
CA ILE A 356 5.55 3.74 -14.10
C ILE A 356 6.70 2.79 -13.75
N THR A 357 7.75 3.34 -13.15
CA THR A 357 8.92 2.61 -12.66
C THR A 357 9.22 3.03 -11.23
N ILE A 358 9.92 2.16 -10.50
CA ILE A 358 10.41 2.47 -9.15
C ILE A 358 11.93 2.49 -9.22
N ASP A 359 12.52 3.69 -9.20
CA ASP A 359 13.97 3.86 -9.29
C ASP A 359 14.64 3.61 -7.93
N SER A 360 14.00 4.05 -6.85
CA SER A 360 14.48 3.90 -5.48
C SER A 360 13.33 3.54 -4.55
N MET A 361 13.36 2.31 -4.04
CA MET A 361 12.38 1.80 -3.09
C MET A 361 12.28 2.64 -1.81
N PRO A 362 13.40 2.96 -1.12
CA PRO A 362 13.33 3.76 0.11
C PRO A 362 12.83 5.19 -0.13
N GLU A 363 13.17 5.79 -1.28
CA GLU A 363 12.73 7.14 -1.60
C GLU A 363 11.25 7.20 -1.96
N ALA A 364 10.77 6.25 -2.79
CA ALA A 364 9.36 6.14 -3.11
C ALA A 364 8.52 5.95 -1.84
N ASP A 365 8.96 5.06 -0.95
CA ASP A 365 8.32 4.82 0.35
C ASP A 365 8.22 6.09 1.19
N ARG A 366 9.34 6.80 1.36
CA ARG A 366 9.40 8.09 2.07
C ARG A 366 8.43 9.11 1.48
N ILE A 367 8.39 9.24 0.16
CA ILE A 367 7.54 10.20 -0.54
C ILE A 367 6.06 9.86 -0.34
N PHE A 368 5.66 8.59 -0.51
CA PHE A 368 4.27 8.18 -0.29
C PHE A 368 3.84 8.38 1.16
N SER A 369 4.66 8.02 2.14
CA SER A 369 4.32 8.23 3.55
C SER A 369 4.20 9.71 3.91
N MET A 370 5.06 10.57 3.37
CA MET A 370 4.96 12.03 3.58
C MET A 370 3.72 12.63 2.91
N LEU A 371 3.48 12.33 1.63
CA LEU A 371 2.39 12.94 0.86
C LEU A 371 1.02 12.37 1.19
N MET A 372 0.94 11.08 1.55
CA MET A 372 -0.32 10.37 1.72
C MET A 372 -0.60 9.97 3.17
N GLY A 373 0.39 9.99 4.07
CA GLY A 373 0.26 9.56 5.47
C GLY A 373 -0.45 10.54 6.40
N ASP A 374 -0.33 10.38 7.70
CA ASP A 374 -1.06 11.19 8.67
C ASP A 374 -0.37 12.48 9.10
N GLU A 375 0.95 12.57 8.93
CA GLU A 375 1.71 13.75 9.33
C GLU A 375 1.48 14.94 8.40
N VAL A 376 0.91 16.01 8.96
CA VAL A 376 0.65 17.27 8.25
C VAL A 376 1.90 18.13 8.08
N PRO A 377 2.76 18.32 9.12
CA PRO A 377 3.88 19.25 9.00
C PRO A 377 4.88 18.93 7.87
N PRO A 378 5.36 17.68 7.70
CA PRO A 378 6.31 17.34 6.63
C PRO A 378 5.71 17.55 5.24
N ARG A 379 4.42 17.24 5.08
CA ARG A 379 3.70 17.47 3.83
C ARG A 379 3.61 18.95 3.50
N ARG A 380 3.30 19.79 4.48
CA ARG A 380 3.21 21.25 4.29
C ARG A 380 4.55 21.80 3.83
N GLU A 381 5.63 21.45 4.52
CA GLU A 381 6.99 21.88 4.16
C GLU A 381 7.37 21.43 2.74
N PHE A 382 7.02 20.20 2.37
CA PHE A 382 7.25 19.72 1.01
C PHE A 382 6.48 20.54 -0.03
N ILE A 383 5.20 20.86 0.22
CA ILE A 383 4.41 21.70 -0.68
C ILE A 383 5.01 23.10 -0.78
N GLU A 384 5.34 23.73 0.35
CA GLU A 384 5.94 25.07 0.40
C GLU A 384 7.27 25.14 -0.38
N LYS A 385 8.10 24.11 -0.27
CA LYS A 385 9.40 24.06 -0.94
C LYS A 385 9.30 23.83 -2.46
N ASN A 386 8.27 23.13 -2.91
CA ASN A 386 8.14 22.68 -4.30
C ASN A 386 7.07 23.44 -5.11
N ALA A 387 6.17 24.17 -4.45
CA ALA A 387 5.15 24.95 -5.13
C ALA A 387 5.73 26.28 -5.62
N VAL A 388 5.68 26.49 -6.94
CA VAL A 388 6.12 27.76 -7.56
C VAL A 388 5.13 28.91 -7.26
N TYR A 389 3.87 28.59 -6.95
CA TYR A 389 2.78 29.56 -6.75
C TYR A 389 1.80 29.15 -5.62
N ALA A 390 2.29 28.74 -4.44
CA ALA A 390 1.40 28.52 -3.30
C ALA A 390 1.18 29.82 -2.52
N ASN A 391 0.09 30.55 -2.80
CA ASN A 391 -0.52 31.41 -1.79
C ASN A 391 -1.34 30.48 -0.88
N ILE A 392 -0.76 30.11 0.25
CA ILE A 392 -1.45 29.34 1.27
C ILE A 392 -2.47 30.28 1.93
N ASP A 393 -3.76 29.92 1.89
CA ASP A 393 -4.76 30.62 2.70
C ASP A 393 -4.38 30.45 4.18
N ALA A 394 -4.18 31.59 4.85
CA ALA A 394 -3.66 31.71 6.21
C ALA A 394 -4.57 31.14 7.29
#